data_AF-A0A7M2ZJW2-F1
#
_entry.id   AF-A0A7M2ZJW2-F1
#
_cell.length_a   1.000
_cell.length_b   1.000
_cell.length_c   1.000
_cell.angle_alpha   90.00
_cell.angle_beta   90.00
_cell.angle_gamma   90.00
#
_symmetry.space_group_name_H-M   'P 1'
#
loop_
_entity.id
_entity.type
_entity.pdbx_description
1 polymer ?
#
loop_
_entity_poly.entity_id
_entity_poly.type
_entity_poly.pdbx_seq_one_letter_code
_entity_poly.pdbx_strand_id
1 'polypeptide(L)'
;MQWTHEQSPIIQSKASKILVRAFAGTGKTTTLVGFAKANPTLRILYLCYNSSVEKAAKGKFPRNVVCKTAHSLAHAVYGIQYAHKKTKNLRLTDIARGLDTQDWELVRDVLATLNNYMASADAELGRPHFPRFRDKAFLTSAQER
;
A
#
# COMPACT_ATOMS: atom_id res chain seq x y z
N MET A 1 5.77 -35.20 3.04
CA MET A 1 6.39 -34.11 3.83
C MET A 1 5.77 -34.19 5.21
N GLN A 2 6.56 -34.34 6.26
CA GLN A 2 6.08 -34.44 7.64
C GLN A 2 6.15 -33.06 8.29
N TRP A 3 5.03 -32.61 8.89
CA TRP A 3 4.94 -31.33 9.59
C TRP A 3 5.38 -31.47 11.04
N THR A 4 5.99 -30.43 11.61
CA THR A 4 6.37 -30.46 13.04
C THR A 4 5.13 -30.39 13.95
N HIS A 5 5.33 -30.69 15.23
CA HIS A 5 4.26 -30.61 16.24
C HIS A 5 3.68 -29.19 16.36
N GLU A 6 4.47 -28.15 16.11
CA GLU A 6 4.05 -26.75 16.13
C GLU A 6 3.34 -26.32 14.83
N GLN A 7 3.73 -26.90 13.69
CA GLN A 7 3.14 -26.57 12.39
C GLN A 7 1.79 -27.25 12.16
N SER A 8 1.63 -28.49 12.63
CA SER A 8 0.43 -29.30 12.38
C SER A 8 -0.87 -28.62 12.88
N PRO A 9 -0.93 -28.07 14.11
CA PRO A 9 -2.12 -27.38 14.60
C PRO A 9 -2.49 -26.15 13.77
N ILE A 10 -1.50 -25.42 13.23
CA ILE A 10 -1.75 -24.27 12.36
C ILE A 10 -2.40 -24.73 11.05
N ILE A 11 -1.87 -25.80 10.45
CA ILE A 11 -2.33 -26.34 9.17
C ILE A 11 -3.74 -26.91 9.27
N GLN A 12 -4.07 -27.55 10.39
CA GLN A 12 -5.36 -28.20 10.62
C GLN A 12 -6.42 -27.26 11.21
N SER A 13 -6.03 -26.07 11.65
CA SER A 13 -6.95 -25.16 12.34
C SER A 13 -8.15 -24.76 11.48
N LYS A 14 -9.31 -24.68 12.14
CA LYS A 14 -10.58 -24.20 11.57
C LYS A 14 -11.04 -22.89 12.21
N ALA A 15 -10.22 -22.29 13.06
CA ALA A 15 -10.55 -21.02 13.70
C ALA A 15 -10.67 -19.90 12.67
N SER A 16 -11.63 -19.00 12.86
CA SER A 16 -11.86 -17.85 11.98
C SER A 16 -10.72 -16.81 12.03
N LYS A 17 -9.97 -16.76 13.14
CA LYS A 17 -8.83 -15.88 13.33
C LYS A 17 -7.74 -16.57 14.13
N ILE A 18 -6.52 -16.53 13.62
CA ILE A 18 -5.35 -17.17 14.23
C ILE A 18 -4.18 -16.19 14.18
N LEU A 19 -3.42 -16.11 15.27
CA LEU A 19 -2.12 -15.44 15.31
C LEU A 19 -1.03 -16.50 15.43
N VAL A 20 -0.14 -16.56 14.44
CA VAL A 20 1.02 -17.45 14.44
C VAL A 20 2.27 -16.65 14.76
N ARG A 21 2.89 -16.89 15.91
CA ARG A 21 4.18 -16.31 16.28
C ARG A 21 5.29 -17.25 15.84
N ALA A 22 6.20 -16.76 15.00
CA ALA A 22 7.24 -17.58 14.40
C ALA A 22 8.50 -16.76 14.12
N PHE A 23 9.64 -17.23 14.62
CA PHE A 23 10.94 -16.58 14.46
C PHE A 23 11.44 -16.60 13.00
N ALA A 24 12.52 -15.88 12.73
CA ALA A 24 13.22 -16.00 11.45
C ALA A 24 13.65 -17.46 11.21
N GLY A 25 13.57 -17.94 9.97
CA GLY A 25 13.98 -19.30 9.60
C GLY A 25 13.02 -20.44 9.99
N THR A 26 11.99 -20.24 10.82
CA THR A 26 11.12 -21.34 11.32
C THR A 26 10.05 -21.82 10.34
N GLY A 27 10.22 -21.59 9.04
CA GLY A 27 9.31 -22.13 8.02
C GLY A 27 7.93 -21.47 7.90
N LYS A 28 7.75 -20.21 8.33
CA LYS A 28 6.49 -19.44 8.21
C LYS A 28 5.74 -19.66 6.89
N THR A 29 6.42 -19.40 5.77
CA THR A 29 5.83 -19.55 4.44
C THR A 29 5.51 -21.01 4.13
N THR A 30 6.36 -21.94 4.55
CA THR A 30 6.14 -23.38 4.38
C THR A 30 4.89 -23.85 5.13
N THR A 31 4.69 -23.38 6.36
CA THR A 31 3.48 -23.66 7.15
C THR A 31 2.23 -23.15 6.45
N LEU A 32 2.26 -21.92 5.91
CA LEU A 32 1.12 -21.35 5.17
C LEU A 32 0.84 -22.08 3.85
N VAL A 33 1.88 -22.56 3.16
CA VAL A 33 1.71 -23.43 1.98
C VAL A 33 1.05 -24.76 2.39
N GLY A 34 1.46 -25.34 3.52
CA GLY A 34 0.84 -26.52 4.11
C GLY A 34 -0.64 -26.31 4.39
N PHE A 35 -0.99 -25.19 5.03
CA PHE A 35 -2.38 -24.81 5.29
C PHE A 35 -3.19 -24.71 3.99
N ALA A 36 -2.65 -24.05 2.96
CA ALA A 36 -3.34 -23.91 1.68
C ALA A 36 -3.56 -25.26 0.97
N LYS A 37 -2.58 -26.18 1.05
CA LYS A 37 -2.70 -27.54 0.49
C LYS A 37 -3.70 -28.41 1.24
N ALA A 38 -3.81 -28.25 2.56
CA ALA A 38 -4.78 -28.96 3.39
C ALA A 38 -6.23 -28.45 3.18
N ASN A 39 -6.40 -27.30 2.54
CA ASN A 39 -7.71 -26.69 2.28
C ASN A 39 -7.87 -26.35 0.78
N PRO A 40 -7.85 -27.34 -0.12
CA PRO A 40 -7.80 -27.11 -1.57
C PRO A 40 -9.07 -26.46 -2.14
N THR A 41 -10.20 -26.58 -1.44
CA THR A 41 -11.49 -26.00 -1.83
C THR A 41 -11.62 -24.51 -1.45
N LEU A 42 -10.77 -24.01 -0.56
CA LEU A 42 -10.81 -22.61 -0.15
C LEU A 42 -10.14 -21.71 -1.18
N ARG A 43 -10.76 -20.55 -1.44
CA ARG A 43 -10.13 -19.44 -2.14
C ARG A 43 -9.36 -18.59 -1.14
N ILE A 44 -8.04 -18.54 -1.27
CA ILE A 44 -7.16 -17.94 -0.26
C ILE A 44 -6.46 -16.72 -0.86
N LEU A 45 -6.40 -15.63 -0.10
CA LEU A 45 -5.56 -14.46 -0.40
C LEU A 45 -4.34 -14.47 0.53
N TYR A 46 -3.14 -14.52 -0.05
CA TYR A 46 -1.88 -14.35 0.67
C TYR A 46 -1.36 -12.93 0.45
N LEU A 47 -1.32 -12.13 1.52
CA LEU A 47 -0.75 -10.79 1.52
C LEU A 47 0.70 -10.79 1.97
N CYS A 48 1.57 -10.20 1.15
CA CYS A 48 2.99 -10.07 1.45
C CYS A 48 3.47 -8.62 1.37
N TYR A 49 4.62 -8.34 1.99
CA TYR A 49 5.13 -6.97 2.15
C TYR A 49 5.62 -6.35 0.84
N ASN A 50 6.35 -7.11 0.02
CA ASN A 50 6.97 -6.58 -1.20
C ASN A 50 6.83 -7.53 -2.39
N SER A 51 7.14 -7.00 -3.58
CA SER A 51 6.96 -7.69 -4.86
C SER A 51 7.92 -8.88 -5.04
N SER A 52 9.09 -8.86 -4.42
CA SER A 52 10.03 -10.00 -4.43
C SER A 52 9.42 -11.20 -3.69
N VAL A 53 8.85 -10.97 -2.51
CA VAL A 53 8.12 -12.00 -1.75
C VAL A 53 6.87 -12.47 -2.51
N GLU A 54 6.15 -11.58 -3.17
CA GLU A 54 4.99 -11.94 -4.02
C GLU A 54 5.40 -12.94 -5.11
N LYS A 55 6.46 -12.65 -5.85
CA LYS A 55 6.98 -13.50 -6.92
C LYS A 55 7.43 -14.86 -6.39
N ALA A 56 8.19 -14.87 -5.30
CA ALA A 56 8.64 -16.12 -4.67
C ALA A 56 7.47 -16.96 -4.14
N ALA A 57 6.41 -16.32 -3.62
CA ALA A 57 5.21 -17.00 -3.13
C ALA A 57 4.43 -17.66 -4.27
N LYS A 58 4.27 -17.00 -5.42
CA LYS A 58 3.57 -17.56 -6.59
C LYS A 58 4.16 -18.89 -7.07
N GLY A 59 5.46 -19.11 -6.91
CA GLY A 59 6.10 -20.38 -7.24
C GLY A 59 5.95 -21.50 -6.19
N LYS A 60 5.48 -21.17 -4.98
CA LYS A 60 5.41 -22.10 -3.84
C LYS A 60 3.99 -22.47 -3.44
N PHE A 61 3.06 -21.52 -3.53
CA PHE A 61 1.68 -21.73 -3.14
C PHE A 61 0.88 -22.49 -4.21
N PRO A 62 -0.12 -23.30 -3.81
CA PRO A 62 -1.02 -23.98 -4.74
C PRO A 62 -1.96 -23.01 -5.46
N ARG A 63 -2.60 -23.50 -6.54
CA ARG A 63 -3.44 -22.68 -7.46
C ARG A 63 -4.64 -22.00 -6.79
N ASN A 64 -5.10 -22.50 -5.65
CA ASN A 64 -6.22 -21.93 -4.91
C ASN A 64 -5.82 -20.67 -4.10
N VAL A 65 -4.55 -20.26 -4.15
CA VAL A 65 -4.03 -19.06 -3.47
C VAL A 65 -3.68 -17.96 -4.46
N VAL A 66 -4.19 -16.77 -4.18
CA VAL A 66 -3.79 -15.53 -4.86
C VAL A 66 -2.76 -14.82 -3.98
N CYS A 67 -1.52 -14.71 -4.46
CA CYS A 67 -0.45 -13.98 -3.77
C CYS A 67 -0.38 -12.53 -4.28
N LYS A 68 -0.50 -11.55 -3.39
CA LYS A 68 -0.45 -10.11 -3.70
C LYS A 68 0.26 -9.32 -2.61
N THR A 69 0.81 -8.18 -2.97
CA THR A 69 1.12 -7.12 -2.00
C THR A 69 -0.13 -6.29 -1.72
N ALA A 70 -0.15 -5.56 -0.60
CA ALA A 70 -1.24 -4.61 -0.33
C ALA A 70 -1.41 -3.60 -1.49
N HIS A 71 -0.30 -3.11 -2.03
CA HIS A 71 -0.32 -2.18 -3.16
C HIS A 71 -0.86 -2.82 -4.44
N SER A 72 -0.42 -4.04 -4.79
CA SER A 72 -0.91 -4.73 -6.00
C SER A 72 -2.37 -5.16 -5.88
N LEU A 73 -2.86 -5.42 -4.66
CA LEU A 73 -4.28 -5.63 -4.39
C LEU A 73 -5.09 -4.34 -4.61
N ALA A 74 -4.66 -3.22 -4.00
CA ALA A 74 -5.35 -1.93 -4.14
C ALA A 74 -5.34 -1.43 -5.59
N HIS A 75 -4.20 -1.58 -6.28
CA HIS A 75 -4.05 -1.16 -7.67
C HIS A 75 -4.99 -1.93 -8.61
N ALA A 76 -5.31 -3.19 -8.32
CA ALA A 76 -6.24 -3.97 -9.16
C ALA A 76 -7.66 -3.38 -9.16
N VAL A 77 -8.06 -2.70 -8.08
CA VAL A 77 -9.40 -2.12 -7.93
C VAL A 77 -9.38 -0.63 -8.30
N TYR A 78 -8.45 0.13 -7.72
CA TYR A 78 -8.44 1.60 -7.80
C TYR A 78 -7.39 2.15 -8.78
N GLY A 79 -6.66 1.27 -9.47
CA GLY A 79 -5.54 1.68 -10.29
C GLY A 79 -5.93 2.60 -11.45
N ILE A 80 -7.10 2.35 -12.05
CA ILE A 80 -7.66 3.15 -13.15
C ILE A 80 -8.28 4.43 -12.60
N GLN A 81 -9.11 4.32 -11.55
CA GLN A 81 -9.82 5.45 -10.95
C GLN A 81 -8.88 6.61 -10.60
N TYR A 82 -7.74 6.30 -9.97
CA TYR A 82 -6.76 7.32 -9.57
C TYR A 82 -5.55 7.40 -10.52
N ALA A 83 -5.66 6.91 -11.76
CA ALA A 83 -4.55 6.96 -12.72
C ALA A 83 -4.07 8.38 -12.99
N HIS A 84 -5.00 9.34 -13.08
CA HIS A 84 -4.71 10.77 -13.29
C HIS A 84 -4.00 11.43 -12.09
N LYS A 85 -4.11 10.84 -10.89
CA LYS A 85 -3.41 11.30 -9.68
C LYS A 85 -2.01 10.67 -9.53
N LYS A 86 -1.62 9.76 -10.41
CA LYS A 86 -0.30 9.12 -10.35
C LYS A 86 0.67 9.93 -11.19
N THR A 87 1.56 10.66 -10.51
CA THR A 87 2.70 11.30 -11.16
C THR A 87 3.99 10.54 -10.84
N LYS A 88 4.96 10.64 -11.75
CA LYS A 88 6.36 10.38 -11.39
C LYS A 88 6.83 11.41 -10.37
N ASN A 89 7.92 11.12 -9.68
CA ASN A 89 8.49 11.96 -8.63
C ASN A 89 8.47 13.47 -9.01
N LEU A 90 7.62 14.25 -8.34
CA LEU A 90 7.40 15.66 -8.63
C LEU A 90 8.51 16.48 -7.96
N ARG A 91 9.39 17.09 -8.75
CA ARG A 91 10.55 17.82 -8.22
C ARG A 91 10.19 19.29 -8.03
N LEU A 92 10.72 19.89 -6.97
CA LEU A 92 10.59 21.33 -6.71
C LEU A 92 11.04 22.17 -7.91
N THR A 93 12.11 21.77 -8.60
CA THR A 93 12.61 22.47 -9.79
C THR A 93 11.64 22.45 -10.97
N ASP A 94 10.88 21.37 -11.13
CA ASP A 94 9.91 21.26 -12.23
C ASP A 94 8.68 22.13 -11.93
N ILE A 95 8.28 22.23 -10.67
CA ILE A 95 7.24 23.15 -10.21
C ILE A 95 7.69 24.60 -10.38
N ALA A 96 8.90 24.96 -9.91
CA ALA A 96 9.43 26.32 -10.03
C ALA A 96 9.50 26.77 -11.49
N ARG A 97 9.95 25.89 -12.39
CA ARG A 97 9.96 26.15 -13.84
C ARG A 97 8.54 26.28 -14.41
N GLY A 98 7.61 25.44 -13.97
CA GLY A 98 6.22 25.48 -14.43
C GLY A 98 5.45 26.72 -13.97
N LEU A 99 5.84 27.29 -12.82
CA LEU A 99 5.25 28.51 -12.25
C LEU A 99 6.01 29.79 -12.64
N ASP A 100 7.14 29.67 -13.33
CA ASP A 100 8.09 30.76 -13.63
C ASP A 100 8.39 31.63 -12.39
N THR A 101 8.76 30.97 -11.28
CA THR A 101 8.98 31.64 -10.00
C THR A 101 10.28 31.22 -9.33
N GLN A 102 10.85 32.14 -8.56
CA GLN A 102 11.95 31.88 -7.63
C GLN A 102 11.47 31.84 -6.17
N ASP A 103 10.17 32.00 -5.93
CA ASP A 103 9.58 31.84 -4.60
C ASP A 103 9.54 30.35 -4.21
N TRP A 104 10.58 29.93 -3.50
CA TRP A 104 10.71 28.55 -3.03
C TRP A 104 9.73 28.17 -1.93
N GLU A 105 9.12 29.15 -1.24
CA GLU A 105 8.09 28.87 -0.24
C GLU A 105 6.79 28.49 -0.95
N LEU A 106 6.37 29.29 -1.94
CA LEU A 106 5.25 28.97 -2.82
C LEU A 106 5.44 27.61 -3.50
N VAL A 107 6.63 27.33 -4.05
CA VAL A 107 6.93 26.05 -4.71
C VAL A 107 6.77 24.86 -3.75
N ARG A 108 7.17 25.01 -2.47
CA ARG A 108 7.00 23.97 -1.45
C ARG A 108 5.53 23.78 -1.08
N ASP A 109 4.76 24.85 -0.96
CA ASP A 109 3.32 24.78 -0.69
C ASP A 109 2.57 24.09 -1.83
N VAL A 110 2.91 24.42 -3.08
CA VAL A 110 2.33 23.76 -4.26
C VAL A 110 2.66 22.27 -4.27
N LEU A 111 3.92 21.89 -4.02
CA LEU A 111 4.31 20.48 -3.92
C LEU A 111 3.50 19.75 -2.84
N ALA A 112 3.38 20.34 -1.66
CA ALA A 112 2.63 19.76 -0.55
C ALA A 112 1.14 19.63 -0.88
N THR A 113 0.56 20.65 -1.52
CA THR A 113 -0.85 20.66 -1.95
C THR A 113 -1.13 19.56 -2.96
N LEU A 114 -0.28 19.44 -3.98
CA LEU A 114 -0.40 18.39 -4.99
C LEU A 114 -0.23 17.00 -4.37
N ASN A 115 0.73 16.82 -3.46
CA ASN A 115 0.90 15.55 -2.75
C ASN A 115 -0.32 15.18 -1.90
N ASN A 116 -0.91 16.14 -1.18
CA ASN A 116 -2.12 15.93 -0.40
C ASN A 116 -3.31 15.54 -1.30
N TYR A 117 -3.49 16.22 -2.42
CA TYR A 117 -4.52 15.89 -3.41
C TYR A 117 -4.31 14.51 -4.05
N MET A 118 -3.08 14.16 -4.40
CA MET A 118 -2.77 12.85 -4.98
C MET A 118 -2.95 11.70 -3.99
N ALA A 119 -2.82 11.98 -2.69
CA ALA A 119 -3.06 11.02 -1.61
C ALA A 119 -4.52 10.99 -1.11
N SER A 120 -5.39 11.87 -1.59
CA SER A 120 -6.80 11.94 -1.18
C SER A 120 -7.73 11.16 -2.12
N ALA A 121 -8.94 10.87 -1.63
CA ALA A 121 -10.02 10.29 -2.45
C ALA A 121 -10.79 11.34 -3.27
N ASP A 122 -10.46 12.64 -3.13
CA ASP A 122 -11.25 13.74 -3.69
C ASP A 122 -11.14 13.80 -5.22
N ALA A 123 -12.23 14.08 -5.93
CA ALA A 123 -12.20 14.14 -7.40
C ALA A 123 -11.41 15.35 -7.94
N GLU A 124 -11.31 16.41 -7.15
CA GLU A 124 -10.73 17.69 -7.56
C GLU A 124 -9.86 18.29 -6.46
N LEU A 125 -8.94 19.17 -6.86
CA LEU A 125 -8.06 19.89 -5.94
C LEU A 125 -8.86 20.99 -5.23
N GLY A 126 -9.16 20.76 -3.94
CA GLY A 126 -9.81 21.73 -3.07
C GLY A 126 -8.93 22.30 -1.96
N ARG A 127 -9.49 23.27 -1.21
CA ARG A 127 -8.88 23.92 -0.03
C ARG A 127 -8.32 22.94 1.03
N PRO A 128 -8.95 21.79 1.32
CA PRO A 128 -8.44 20.85 2.34
C PRO A 128 -7.04 20.28 2.03
N HIS A 129 -6.60 20.36 0.77
CA HIS A 129 -5.28 19.88 0.37
C HIS A 129 -4.16 20.87 0.68
N PHE A 130 -4.48 22.16 0.87
CA PHE A 130 -3.46 23.17 1.09
C PHE A 130 -2.91 23.03 2.53
N PRO A 131 -1.59 22.84 2.70
CA PRO A 131 -1.00 22.50 3.99
C PRO A 131 -1.21 23.60 5.04
N ARG A 132 -1.27 24.87 4.63
CA ARG A 132 -1.50 26.01 5.53
C ARG A 132 -2.96 26.15 5.97
N PHE A 133 -3.90 25.47 5.30
CA PHE A 133 -5.31 25.39 5.69
C PHE A 133 -5.60 24.19 6.61
N ARG A 134 -4.71 23.20 6.69
CA ARG A 134 -4.86 22.14 7.71
C ARG A 134 -4.81 22.81 9.08
N ASP A 135 -5.89 22.64 9.83
CA ASP A 135 -6.11 23.16 11.19
C ASP A 135 -6.44 24.67 11.31
N LYS A 136 -6.69 25.39 10.21
CA LYS A 136 -7.14 26.80 10.23
C LYS A 136 -8.26 27.05 9.23
N ALA A 137 -9.36 27.64 9.70
CA ALA A 137 -10.52 28.00 8.86
C ALA A 137 -10.20 29.10 7.81
N PHE A 138 -9.09 29.82 7.99
CA PHE A 138 -8.66 30.93 7.14
C PHE A 138 -7.13 30.91 6.97
N LEU A 139 -6.64 31.36 5.81
CA LEU A 139 -5.23 31.70 5.64
C LEU A 139 -4.88 32.82 6.62
N THR A 140 -3.68 32.78 7.19
CA THR A 140 -3.21 33.98 7.89
C THR A 140 -2.92 35.07 6.87
N SER A 141 -2.99 36.33 7.26
CA SER A 141 -2.70 37.48 6.39
C SER A 141 -1.27 37.48 5.82
N ALA A 142 -0.35 36.72 6.41
CA ALA A 142 0.99 36.45 5.87
C ALA A 142 1.01 35.38 4.76
N GLN A 143 -0.03 34.55 4.67
CA GLN A 143 -0.19 33.49 3.67
C GLN A 143 -1.11 33.91 2.51
N GLU A 144 -1.76 35.08 2.62
CA GLU A 144 -2.58 35.71 1.56
C GLU A 144 -1.77 36.60 0.61
N ARG A 145 -0.54 36.97 0.98
CA ARG A 145 0.40 37.74 0.15
C ARG A 145 1.31 36.81 -0.62
#